data_AF-A0A847EHQ9-F1
#
_entry.id   AF-A0A847EHQ9-F1
#
_cell.length_a   1.000
_cell.length_b   1.000
_cell.length_c   1.000
_cell.angle_alpha   90.00
_cell.angle_beta   90.00
_cell.angle_gamma   90.00
#
_symmetry.space_group_name_H-M   'P 1'
#
loop_
_entity.id
_entity.type
_entity.pdbx_description
1 polymer ?
#
loop_
_entity_poly.entity_id
_entity_poly.type
_entity_poly.pdbx_seq_one_letter_code
_entity_poly.pdbx_strand_id
1 'polypeptide(L)' 'MALDEPQEGEVSQSVNGIDVLLSDKVKDLVDDTVIDYVTESDSEGFVMIGQNGGC' A
#
# COMPACT_ATOMS: atom_id res chain seq x y z
N MET A 1 -3.46 -4.99 5.44
CA MET A 1 -3.59 -3.57 5.82
C MET A 1 -4.39 -3.49 7.11
N ALA A 2 -4.07 -2.57 8.01
CA ALA A 2 -4.77 -2.35 9.27
C ALA A 2 -4.95 -0.84 9.49
N LEU A 3 -5.99 -0.46 10.23
CA LEU A 3 -6.20 0.93 10.67
C LEU A 3 -5.48 1.12 12.00
N ASP A 4 -4.53 2.06 12.05
CA ASP A 4 -3.75 2.37 13.26
C ASP A 4 -3.44 3.88 13.34
N GLU A 5 -3.04 4.35 14.52
CA GLU A 5 -2.56 5.72 14.73
C GLU A 5 -1.12 5.89 14.19
N PRO A 6 -0.71 7.10 13.74
CA PRO A 6 0.65 7.35 13.28
C PRO A 6 1.70 7.05 14.35
N GLN A 7 2.72 6.28 13.99
CA GLN A 7 3.87 5.98 14.86
C GLN A 7 5.10 6.83 14.49
N GLU A 8 6.03 7.04 15.43
CA GLU A 8 7.30 7.73 15.15
C GLU A 8 8.12 6.96 14.09
N GLY A 9 8.58 7.66 13.05
CA GLY A 9 9.34 7.05 11.94
C GLY A 9 8.46 6.50 10.80
N GLU A 10 7.18 6.86 10.77
CA GLU A 10 6.33 6.59 9.62
C GLU A 10 6.22 7.83 8.71
N VAL A 11 6.28 7.58 7.41
CA VAL A 11 6.05 8.60 6.39
C VAL A 11 4.57 8.55 6.01
N SER A 12 3.88 9.68 6.18
CA SER A 12 2.50 9.80 5.71
C SER A 12 2.48 10.18 4.22
N GLN A 13 1.64 9.50 3.46
CA GLN A 13 1.29 9.88 2.10
C GLN A 13 -0.22 9.97 1.98
N SER A 14 -0.72 11.05 1.38
CA SER A 14 -2.15 11.20 1.14
C SER A 14 -2.50 10.58 -0.20
N VAL A 15 -3.34 9.55 -0.18
CA VAL A 15 -3.80 8.83 -1.37
C VAL A 15 -5.33 8.82 -1.36
N ASN A 16 -5.96 9.40 -2.38
CA ASN A 16 -7.43 9.51 -2.48
C ASN A 16 -8.09 10.15 -1.24
N GLY A 17 -7.39 11.05 -0.55
CA GLY A 17 -7.87 11.71 0.67
C GLY A 17 -7.77 10.87 1.95
N ILE A 18 -7.09 9.71 1.88
CA ILE A 18 -6.76 8.87 3.03
C ILE A 18 -5.28 9.02 3.31
N ASP A 19 -4.93 9.24 4.59
CA ASP A 19 -3.54 9.24 5.03
C ASP A 19 -3.06 7.81 5.23
N VAL A 20 -2.14 7.40 4.36
CA VAL A 20 -1.47 6.11 4.41
C VAL A 20 -0.13 6.28 5.11
N LEU A 21 0.07 5.52 6.18
CA LEU A 21 1.29 5.52 6.96
C LEU A 21 2.19 4.37 6.49
N LEU A 22 3.41 4.71 6.09
CA LEU A 22 4.41 3.75 5.63
C LEU A 22 5.60 3.77 6.58
N SER A 23 5.93 2.62 7.16
CA SER A 23 7.18 2.47 7.91
C SER A 23 8.39 2.59 6.98
N ASP A 24 9.47 3.21 7.46
CA ASP A 24 10.73 3.36 6.72
C ASP A 24 11.29 2.03 6.19
N LYS A 25 11.04 0.91 6.88
CA LYS A 25 11.52 -0.43 6.47
C LYS A 25 10.89 -0.96 5.20
N VAL A 26 9.68 -0.49 4.88
CA VAL A 26 8.87 -1.00 3.77
C VAL A 26 8.84 0.00 2.63
N LYS A 27 9.14 1.27 2.89
CA LYS A 27 9.16 2.36 1.92
C LYS A 27 9.88 2.00 0.62
N ASP A 28 11.12 1.51 0.71
CA ASP A 28 11.92 1.14 -0.47
C ASP A 28 11.30 0.00 -1.30
N LEU A 29 10.45 -0.83 -0.70
CA LEU A 29 9.75 -1.92 -1.40
C LEU A 29 8.46 -1.45 -2.07
N VAL A 30 7.87 -0.34 -1.62
CA VAL A 30 6.55 0.13 -2.06
C VAL A 30 6.58 1.44 -2.84
N ASP A 31 7.73 2.11 -2.93
CA ASP A 31 7.88 3.42 -3.60
C ASP A 31 7.40 3.42 -5.08
N ASP A 32 7.40 2.26 -5.75
CA ASP A 32 6.88 2.08 -7.13
C ASP A 32 5.73 1.06 -7.22
N THR A 33 4.96 0.88 -6.14
CA THR A 33 3.85 -0.08 -6.07
C THR A 33 2.51 0.63 -6.16
N VAL A 34 1.64 0.13 -7.03
CA VAL A 34 0.23 0.53 -7.12
C VAL A 34 -0.60 -0.44 -6.28
N ILE A 35 -1.42 0.10 -5.38
CA ILE A 35 -2.44 -0.67 -4.67
C ILE A 35 -3.78 -0.49 -5.38
N ASP A 36 -4.38 -1.59 -5.80
CA ASP A 36 -5.71 -1.59 -6.41
C ASP A 36 -6.66 -2.53 -5.65
N TYR A 37 -7.97 -2.31 -5.79
CA TYR A 37 -8.99 -3.18 -5.21
C TYR A 37 -9.76 -3.86 -6.34
N VAL A 38 -9.70 -5.20 -6.36
CA VAL A 38 -10.32 -6.00 -7.41
C VAL A 38 -11.44 -6.84 -6.81
N THR A 39 -12.54 -6.94 -7.55
CA THR A 39 -13.68 -7.82 -7.25
C THR A 39 -13.88 -8.75 -8.44
N GLU A 40 -13.52 -10.01 -8.28
CA GLU A 40 -13.76 -11.08 -9.24
C GLU A 40 -14.83 -12.05 -8.71
N SER A 41 -15.32 -12.93 -9.57
CA SER A 41 -16.41 -13.86 -9.24
C SER A 41 -16.10 -14.77 -8.04
N ASP A 42 -14.82 -15.08 -7.83
CA ASP A 42 -14.37 -16.03 -6.82
C ASP A 42 -13.52 -15.37 -5.72
N SER A 43 -13.21 -14.07 -5.82
CA SER A 43 -12.38 -13.38 -4.82
C SER A 43 -12.55 -11.86 -4.83
N GLU A 44 -12.35 -11.24 -3.68
CA GLU A 44 -12.25 -9.79 -3.54
C GLU A 44 -11.08 -9.42 -2.64
N GLY A 45 -10.39 -8.33 -2.95
CA GLY A 45 -9.29 -7.88 -2.11
C GLY A 45 -8.39 -6.83 -2.74
N PHE A 46 -7.42 -6.39 -1.94
CA PHE A 46 -6.38 -5.48 -2.38
C PHE A 46 -5.24 -6.24 -3.05
N VAL A 47 -4.80 -5.74 -4.20
CA VAL A 47 -3.64 -6.26 -4.93
C VAL A 47 -2.54 -5.21 -4.94
N MET A 48 -1.29 -5.66 -4.82
CA MET A 48 -0.10 -4.81 -4.95
C MET A 48 0.56 -5.11 -6.29
N ILE A 49 0.65 -4.09 -7.15
CA ILE A 49 1.21 -4.18 -8.49
C ILE A 49 2.51 -3.38 -8.49
N GLY A 50 3.65 -4.06 -8.34
CA GLY A 50 4.97 -3.42 -8.47
C GLY A 50 5.35 -3.19 -9.93
N GLN A 51 6.00 -2.07 -10.25
CA GLN A 51 6.51 -1.83 -11.61
C GLN A 51 7.71 -2.73 -11.99
N ASN A 52 8.40 -3.32 -11.01
CA ASN A 52 9.37 -4.39 -11.26
C ASN A 52 8.65 -5.74 -11.35
N GLY A 53 8.15 -6.05 -12.56
CA GLY A 53 7.59 -7.36 -12.88
C GLY A 53 8.63 -8.48 -12.71
N GLY A 54 8.66 -9.08 -11.52
CA GLY A 54 9.26 -10.38 -11.29
C GLY A 54 8.14 -11.38 -11.03
N CYS A 55 7.92 -12.29 -11.99
CA CYS A 55 7.16 -13.51 -11.76
C CYS A 55 7.77 -14.35 -10.63
#